data_AF-A0AAW1PGR7-F1
#
_entry.id   AF-A0AAW1PGR7-F1
#
_cell.length_a   1.000
_cell.length_b   1.000
_cell.length_c   1.000
_cell.angle_alpha   90.00
_cell.angle_beta   90.00
_cell.angle_gamma   90.00
#
_symmetry.space_group_name_H-M   'P 1'
#
loop_
_entity.id
_entity.type
_entity.pdbx_description
1 polymer ?
#
loop_
_entity_poly.entity_id
_entity_poly.type
_entity_poly.pdbx_seq_one_letter_code
_entity_poly.pdbx_strand_id
1 'polypeptide(L)'
;MEAQEGKLSEAILTDDGQELRISTRNAALLSQLIGRDLSSAKSVLLPETSVAQNLVLQWRGSRMEDRMLLQSEVVPLLVEALFHKLQSWDAVEIAAAAAEVLAELAALSPSIQEHALELGAISPLVKLLRAAEDDFAAEKARGGLLYGPRAQIIAANALTSLARDSSSGAQRAERAGVIKDLVHMLQQPPCEETVAAVKALIVLRGPDAYAKVRQLGGVPILLEHICDLLKRLGSINARALLLPLVLLEQLNSSCDRTRALVKRIGGAQIMLKVLARGPPEEVAGVAQRILQELSADESSPRHAHAPNMQTATPDEDMCGATPVRGAPTRHPFYRRNDDVQHQSQSAGVHPGAATAPVLHMPMAFLPMMARASCHCP
;
A
#
# COMPACT_ATOMS: atom_id res chain seq x y z
N MET A 1 -25.32 -16.20 -1.98
CA MET A 1 -24.54 -15.04 -1.48
C MET A 1 -23.19 -14.94 -2.19
N GLU A 2 -22.42 -16.02 -2.35
CA GLU A 2 -21.10 -15.97 -3.03
C GLU A 2 -21.13 -15.44 -4.49
N ALA A 3 -22.21 -15.65 -5.23
CA ALA A 3 -22.34 -15.14 -6.62
C ALA A 3 -22.61 -13.62 -6.72
N GLN A 4 -22.98 -12.94 -5.63
CA GLN A 4 -23.25 -11.49 -5.61
C GLN A 4 -22.03 -10.66 -5.17
N GLU A 5 -21.14 -11.22 -4.34
CA GLU A 5 -19.91 -10.56 -3.89
C GLU A 5 -18.88 -10.38 -5.03
N GLY A 6 -18.86 -11.31 -6.00
CA GLY A 6 -18.01 -11.20 -7.19
C GLY A 6 -18.36 -9.99 -8.06
N LYS A 7 -19.65 -9.76 -8.33
CA LYS A 7 -20.11 -8.67 -9.23
C LYS A 7 -19.91 -7.27 -8.65
N LEU A 8 -20.04 -7.09 -7.33
CA LEU A 8 -19.78 -5.80 -6.67
C LEU A 8 -18.28 -5.47 -6.67
N SER A 9 -17.43 -6.48 -6.46
CA SER A 9 -15.96 -6.32 -6.51
C SER A 9 -15.49 -5.89 -7.89
N GLU A 10 -16.13 -6.41 -8.94
CA GLU A 10 -15.82 -6.11 -10.33
C GLU A 10 -16.30 -4.71 -10.76
N ALA A 11 -17.50 -4.30 -10.35
CA ALA A 11 -18.07 -2.98 -10.65
C ALA A 11 -17.32 -1.82 -9.94
N ILE A 12 -16.86 -2.02 -8.69
CA ILE A 12 -16.11 -1.00 -7.93
C ILE A 12 -14.72 -0.72 -8.52
N LEU A 13 -14.15 -1.69 -9.26
CA LEU A 13 -12.79 -1.61 -9.82
C LEU A 13 -12.75 -1.20 -11.30
N THR A 14 -13.90 -1.08 -11.98
CA THR A 14 -13.97 -0.87 -13.44
C THR A 14 -14.57 0.46 -13.88
N ASP A 15 -15.12 1.28 -12.98
CA ASP A 15 -15.89 2.50 -13.35
C ASP A 15 -15.10 3.82 -13.26
N ASP A 16 -13.88 3.85 -13.77
CA ASP A 16 -13.38 5.07 -14.39
C ASP A 16 -13.02 4.72 -15.83
N GLY A 17 -13.78 5.26 -16.78
CA GLY A 17 -13.34 5.45 -18.16
C GLY A 17 -12.16 6.42 -18.22
N GLN A 18 -11.10 6.15 -17.47
CA GLN A 18 -9.80 6.78 -17.67
C GLN A 18 -9.28 6.24 -18.98
N GLU A 19 -9.28 7.11 -19.98
CA GLU A 19 -8.29 7.09 -21.05
C GLU A 19 -6.91 7.02 -20.37
N LEU A 20 -6.43 5.80 -20.14
CA LEU A 20 -5.21 5.51 -19.39
C LEU A 20 -4.03 6.04 -20.20
N ARG A 21 -3.65 7.27 -19.90
CA ARG A 21 -2.44 7.92 -20.39
C ARG A 21 -1.30 7.44 -19.50
N ILE A 22 -0.57 6.42 -19.95
CA ILE A 22 0.81 6.27 -19.52
C ILE A 22 1.44 7.66 -19.76
N SER A 23 2.00 8.28 -18.73
CA SER A 23 2.61 9.60 -18.91
C SER A 23 3.72 9.47 -19.96
N THR A 24 3.80 10.37 -20.94
CA THR A 24 4.89 10.46 -21.93
C THR A 24 6.28 10.40 -21.27
N ARG A 25 6.35 10.81 -20.00
CA ARG A 25 7.53 10.74 -19.14
C ARG A 25 7.92 9.31 -18.72
N ASN A 26 6.96 8.47 -18.30
CA ASN A 26 7.22 7.07 -17.92
C ASN A 26 7.70 6.25 -19.11
N ALA A 27 7.14 6.55 -20.29
CA ALA A 27 7.57 6.00 -21.56
C ALA A 27 9.07 6.25 -21.80
N ALA A 28 9.56 7.46 -21.49
CA ALA A 28 10.96 7.88 -21.70
C ALA A 28 11.93 7.11 -20.82
N LEU A 29 11.55 6.90 -19.56
CA LEU A 29 12.36 6.19 -18.59
C LEU A 29 12.46 4.70 -18.94
N LEU A 30 11.35 4.11 -19.40
CA LEU A 30 11.34 2.71 -19.84
C LEU A 30 12.15 2.47 -21.11
N SER A 31 12.22 3.46 -21.99
CA SER A 31 13.11 3.35 -23.14
C SER A 31 14.58 3.55 -22.79
N GLN A 32 14.88 4.37 -21.78
CA GLN A 32 16.25 4.41 -21.24
C GLN A 32 16.66 3.06 -20.63
N LEU A 33 15.72 2.36 -19.99
CA LEU A 33 15.92 1.00 -19.47
C LEU A 33 16.10 -0.05 -20.58
N ILE A 34 15.26 -0.02 -21.62
CA ILE A 34 15.31 -0.98 -22.74
C ILE A 34 16.48 -0.67 -23.68
N GLY A 35 16.94 0.59 -23.71
CA GLY A 35 17.84 1.13 -24.72
C GLY A 35 19.35 0.91 -24.51
N ARG A 36 19.89 0.65 -23.29
CA ARG A 36 21.32 0.23 -23.12
C ARG A 36 21.86 0.00 -21.71
N ASP A 37 22.84 -0.92 -21.69
CA ASP A 37 24.07 -1.00 -20.88
C ASP A 37 24.34 0.23 -19.98
N LEU A 38 24.10 0.05 -18.68
CA LEU A 38 23.98 1.08 -17.62
C LEU A 38 25.29 1.80 -17.25
N SER A 39 26.37 1.63 -18.01
CA SER A 39 27.68 2.24 -17.70
C SER A 39 27.94 3.61 -18.36
N SER A 40 27.11 4.08 -19.32
CA SER A 40 27.40 5.32 -20.07
C SER A 40 26.28 6.37 -20.17
N ALA A 41 25.23 6.32 -19.35
CA ALA A 41 24.09 7.25 -19.49
C ALA A 41 24.31 8.59 -18.76
N LYS A 42 25.01 9.51 -19.42
CA LYS A 42 24.86 10.96 -19.22
C LYS A 42 24.68 11.61 -20.59
N SER A 43 23.49 12.17 -20.81
CA SER A 43 23.01 12.91 -21.99
C SER A 43 22.33 12.10 -23.10
N VAL A 44 21.29 12.74 -23.66
CA VAL A 44 20.40 12.37 -24.79
C VAL A 44 19.02 11.85 -24.37
N LEU A 45 18.07 12.81 -24.35
CA LEU A 45 16.63 12.62 -24.35
C LEU A 45 16.13 12.35 -25.78
N LEU A 46 15.15 11.43 -25.90
CA LEU A 46 14.25 11.14 -27.05
C LEU A 46 14.90 10.41 -28.24
N PRO A 47 14.53 9.14 -28.53
CA PRO A 47 13.28 8.84 -29.24
C PRO A 47 12.52 7.55 -28.86
N GLU A 48 12.90 6.79 -27.84
CA GLU A 48 12.34 5.45 -27.63
C GLU A 48 11.13 5.40 -26.66
N THR A 49 10.67 6.56 -26.17
CA THR A 49 9.43 6.74 -25.38
C THR A 49 8.25 5.99 -25.96
N SER A 50 8.26 5.89 -27.28
CA SER A 50 7.25 5.24 -28.06
C SER A 50 7.20 3.72 -27.83
N VAL A 51 8.24 3.01 -27.38
CA VAL A 51 8.23 1.53 -27.44
C VAL A 51 7.38 0.88 -26.36
N ALA A 52 7.55 1.20 -25.07
CA ALA A 52 6.70 0.61 -24.01
C ALA A 52 5.25 1.08 -24.10
N GLN A 53 5.03 2.36 -24.44
CA GLN A 53 3.69 2.90 -24.71
C GLN A 53 3.08 2.33 -25.98
N ASN A 54 3.81 2.25 -27.08
CA ASN A 54 3.32 1.58 -28.29
C ASN A 54 3.17 0.09 -28.06
N LEU A 55 3.94 -0.56 -27.19
CA LEU A 55 3.72 -1.96 -26.83
C LEU A 55 2.41 -2.10 -26.06
N VAL A 56 2.11 -1.24 -25.07
CA VAL A 56 0.82 -1.28 -24.36
C VAL A 56 -0.33 -0.86 -25.27
N LEU A 57 -0.16 0.17 -26.11
CA LEU A 57 -1.18 0.65 -27.05
C LEU A 57 -1.39 -0.30 -28.24
N GLN A 58 -0.32 -0.91 -28.78
CA GLN A 58 -0.41 -2.02 -29.74
C GLN A 58 -0.99 -3.24 -29.06
N TRP A 59 -0.66 -3.53 -27.81
CA TRP A 59 -1.28 -4.65 -27.11
C TRP A 59 -2.79 -4.44 -26.98
N ARG A 60 -3.21 -3.25 -26.54
CA ARG A 60 -4.63 -2.84 -26.47
C ARG A 60 -5.31 -2.83 -27.85
N GLY A 61 -4.59 -2.43 -28.91
CA GLY A 61 -5.16 -2.26 -30.25
C GLY A 61 -5.01 -3.44 -31.21
N SER A 62 -4.07 -4.36 -30.97
CA SER A 62 -3.59 -5.32 -31.98
C SER A 62 -3.77 -6.80 -31.60
N ARG A 63 -4.51 -7.12 -30.53
CA ARG A 63 -4.67 -8.53 -30.07
C ARG A 63 -3.32 -9.25 -29.91
N MET A 64 -2.31 -8.59 -29.33
CA MET A 64 -1.11 -9.36 -28.96
C MET A 64 -1.54 -10.39 -27.91
N GLU A 65 -1.36 -11.66 -28.22
CA GLU A 65 -1.67 -12.74 -27.29
C GLU A 65 -0.75 -12.63 -26.08
N ASP A 66 -1.27 -12.86 -24.88
CA ASP A 66 -0.50 -12.90 -23.62
C ASP A 66 0.79 -13.71 -23.74
N ARG A 67 0.75 -14.77 -24.55
CA ARG A 67 1.89 -15.63 -24.88
C ARG A 67 3.07 -14.86 -25.47
N MET A 68 2.84 -13.85 -26.31
CA MET A 68 3.91 -13.04 -26.89
C MET A 68 4.60 -12.17 -25.84
N LEU A 69 3.83 -11.60 -24.91
CA LEU A 69 4.39 -10.82 -23.79
C LEU A 69 5.16 -11.70 -22.81
N LEU A 70 4.67 -12.91 -22.51
CA LEU A 70 5.36 -13.87 -21.66
C LEU A 70 6.63 -14.43 -22.31
N GLN A 71 6.68 -14.52 -23.64
CA GLN A 71 7.88 -14.89 -24.39
C GLN A 71 8.85 -13.72 -24.57
N SER A 72 8.40 -12.49 -24.33
CA SER A 72 9.23 -11.30 -24.37
C SER A 72 9.97 -11.10 -23.04
N GLU A 73 11.11 -10.41 -23.10
CA GLU A 73 11.86 -10.03 -21.89
C GLU A 73 11.22 -8.84 -21.15
N VAL A 74 10.05 -8.34 -21.57
CA VAL A 74 9.43 -7.13 -21.03
C VAL A 74 9.11 -7.29 -19.54
N VAL A 75 8.42 -8.36 -19.12
CA VAL A 75 8.05 -8.56 -17.71
C VAL A 75 9.30 -8.76 -16.83
N PRO A 76 10.28 -9.62 -17.19
CA PRO A 76 11.57 -9.69 -16.50
C PRO A 76 12.27 -8.33 -16.35
N LEU A 77 12.38 -7.54 -17.41
CA LEU A 77 13.04 -6.23 -17.38
C LEU A 77 12.31 -5.23 -16.48
N LEU A 78 10.97 -5.24 -16.50
CA LEU A 78 10.17 -4.40 -15.58
C LEU A 78 10.42 -4.80 -14.13
N VAL A 79 10.46 -6.09 -13.81
CA VAL A 79 10.72 -6.56 -12.45
C VAL A 79 12.18 -6.27 -12.03
N GLU A 80 13.14 -6.40 -12.93
CA GLU A 80 14.53 -6.02 -12.70
C GLU A 80 14.68 -4.52 -12.41
N ALA A 81 13.96 -3.67 -13.15
CA ALA A 81 13.91 -2.24 -12.90
C ALA A 81 13.37 -1.90 -11.48
N LEU A 82 12.48 -2.73 -10.92
CA LEU A 82 12.04 -2.57 -9.53
C LEU A 82 13.14 -2.92 -8.51
N PHE A 83 14.06 -3.81 -8.85
CA PHE A 83 15.16 -4.21 -7.96
C PHE A 83 16.31 -3.20 -7.90
N HIS A 84 16.30 -2.16 -8.75
CA HIS A 84 17.29 -1.11 -8.68
C HIS A 84 17.37 -0.50 -7.29
N LYS A 85 18.59 -0.15 -6.86
CA LYS A 85 18.82 0.46 -5.55
C LYS A 85 18.06 1.79 -5.48
N LEU A 86 17.00 1.84 -4.69
CA LEU A 86 16.20 3.03 -4.35
C LEU A 86 17.00 3.99 -3.44
N GLN A 87 18.24 4.30 -3.84
CA GLN A 87 19.18 5.19 -3.14
C GLN A 87 19.29 6.55 -3.82
N SER A 88 18.73 6.70 -5.02
CA SER A 88 18.65 7.95 -5.75
C SER A 88 17.22 8.19 -6.22
N TRP A 89 16.91 9.46 -6.43
CA TRP A 89 15.60 9.89 -6.90
C TRP A 89 15.29 9.33 -8.29
N ASP A 90 16.26 9.34 -9.20
CA ASP A 90 16.14 8.73 -10.52
C ASP A 90 15.76 7.23 -10.42
N ALA A 91 16.31 6.50 -9.44
CA ALA A 91 15.98 5.10 -9.24
C ALA A 91 14.54 4.91 -8.74
N VAL A 92 14.03 5.79 -7.87
CA VAL A 92 12.62 5.78 -7.43
C VAL A 92 11.70 6.08 -8.61
N GLU A 93 12.05 7.04 -9.46
CA GLU A 93 11.25 7.41 -10.63
C GLU A 93 11.18 6.26 -11.65
N ILE A 94 12.33 5.62 -11.92
CA ILE A 94 12.42 4.45 -12.80
C ILE A 94 11.60 3.28 -12.24
N ALA A 95 11.74 2.98 -10.94
CA ALA A 95 10.97 1.91 -10.29
C ALA A 95 9.47 2.21 -10.30
N ALA A 96 9.06 3.46 -10.09
CA ALA A 96 7.66 3.85 -10.18
C ALA A 96 7.13 3.69 -11.62
N ALA A 97 7.86 4.12 -12.64
CA ALA A 97 7.45 3.91 -14.03
C ALA A 97 7.32 2.42 -14.38
N ALA A 98 8.25 1.57 -13.92
CA ALA A 98 8.19 0.13 -14.10
C ALA A 98 6.99 -0.49 -13.37
N ALA A 99 6.73 -0.06 -12.13
CA ALA A 99 5.58 -0.51 -11.33
C ALA A 99 4.25 -0.13 -12.00
N GLU A 100 4.15 1.06 -12.58
CA GLU A 100 2.94 1.53 -13.27
C GLU A 100 2.63 0.65 -14.49
N VAL A 101 3.62 0.38 -15.34
CA VAL A 101 3.42 -0.50 -16.51
C VAL A 101 3.14 -1.93 -16.08
N LEU A 102 3.83 -2.44 -15.06
CA LEU A 102 3.57 -3.77 -14.53
C LEU A 102 2.14 -3.89 -13.97
N ALA A 103 1.64 -2.85 -13.29
CA ALA A 103 0.28 -2.80 -12.77
C ALA A 103 -0.76 -2.89 -13.88
N GLU A 104 -0.54 -2.18 -15.00
CA GLU A 104 -1.42 -2.23 -16.16
C GLU A 104 -1.40 -3.62 -16.80
N LEU A 105 -0.22 -4.18 -17.08
CA LEU A 105 -0.11 -5.50 -17.70
C LEU A 105 -0.72 -6.61 -16.82
N ALA A 106 -0.47 -6.57 -15.51
CA ALA A 106 -1.03 -7.54 -14.57
C ALA A 106 -2.55 -7.43 -14.44
N ALA A 107 -3.12 -6.21 -14.49
CA ALA A 107 -4.57 -6.01 -14.45
C ALA A 107 -5.28 -6.59 -15.68
N LEU A 108 -4.55 -6.80 -16.76
CA LEU A 108 -5.05 -7.19 -18.06
C LEU A 108 -4.86 -8.68 -18.36
N SER A 109 -3.86 -9.32 -17.76
CA SER A 109 -3.56 -10.75 -17.96
C SER A 109 -3.18 -11.43 -16.65
N PRO A 110 -3.97 -12.42 -16.20
CA PRO A 110 -3.62 -13.28 -15.06
C PRO A 110 -2.29 -14.04 -15.25
N SER A 111 -1.92 -14.33 -16.51
CA SER A 111 -0.66 -15.02 -16.79
C SER A 111 0.55 -14.12 -16.57
N ILE A 112 0.45 -12.85 -16.98
CA ILE A 112 1.50 -11.84 -16.70
C ILE A 112 1.59 -11.56 -15.21
N GLN A 113 0.44 -11.48 -14.54
CA GLN A 113 0.37 -11.35 -13.10
C GLN A 113 1.14 -12.47 -12.39
N GLU A 114 0.86 -13.75 -12.70
CA GLU A 114 1.55 -14.87 -12.05
C GLU A 114 3.04 -14.87 -12.38
N HIS A 115 3.41 -14.57 -13.62
CA HIS A 115 4.82 -14.49 -14.02
C HIS A 115 5.58 -13.38 -13.25
N ALA A 116 4.98 -12.20 -13.08
CA ALA A 116 5.54 -11.13 -12.26
C ALA A 116 5.68 -11.54 -10.79
N LEU A 117 4.72 -12.31 -10.26
CA LEU A 117 4.80 -12.86 -8.90
C LEU A 117 5.95 -13.86 -8.77
N GLU A 118 6.13 -14.77 -9.73
CA GLU A 118 7.24 -15.74 -9.80
C GLU A 118 8.61 -15.05 -9.83
N LEU A 119 8.72 -13.93 -10.55
CA LEU A 119 9.91 -13.08 -10.58
C LEU A 119 10.13 -12.27 -9.28
N GLY A 120 9.21 -12.35 -8.32
CA GLY A 120 9.38 -11.75 -7.00
C GLY A 120 9.04 -10.25 -6.92
N ALA A 121 8.19 -9.74 -7.82
CA ALA A 121 7.84 -8.31 -7.90
C ALA A 121 7.29 -7.68 -6.60
N ILE A 122 6.67 -8.46 -5.72
CA ILE A 122 6.08 -7.97 -4.47
C ILE A 122 7.12 -7.29 -3.55
N SER A 123 8.29 -7.90 -3.35
CA SER A 123 9.29 -7.37 -2.41
C SER A 123 9.78 -5.96 -2.80
N PRO A 124 10.22 -5.71 -4.05
CA PRO A 124 10.63 -4.37 -4.44
C PRO A 124 9.48 -3.36 -4.49
N LEU A 125 8.24 -3.77 -4.79
CA LEU A 125 7.08 -2.87 -4.69
C LEU A 125 6.82 -2.39 -3.25
N VAL A 126 6.96 -3.28 -2.26
CA VAL A 126 6.87 -2.90 -0.84
C VAL A 126 8.02 -1.97 -0.44
N LYS A 127 9.22 -2.17 -0.99
CA LYS A 127 10.34 -1.23 -0.78
C LYS A 127 10.04 0.14 -1.40
N LEU A 128 9.48 0.18 -2.61
CA LEU A 128 9.09 1.42 -3.28
C LEU A 128 8.04 2.20 -2.47
N LEU A 129 7.05 1.48 -1.91
CA LEU A 129 6.03 2.04 -1.03
C LEU A 129 6.65 2.77 0.19
N ARG A 130 7.69 2.20 0.78
CA ARG A 130 8.40 2.75 1.96
C ARG A 130 9.39 3.86 1.61
N ALA A 131 10.17 3.68 0.55
CA ALA A 131 11.17 4.67 0.13
C ALA A 131 10.52 6.03 -0.16
N ALA A 132 9.33 6.01 -0.74
CA ALA A 132 8.56 7.20 -1.05
C ALA A 132 8.05 7.96 0.21
N GLU A 133 8.01 7.31 1.37
CA GLU A 133 7.69 7.95 2.66
C GLU A 133 8.91 8.73 3.21
N ASP A 134 10.07 8.07 3.21
CA ASP A 134 11.32 8.63 3.74
C ASP A 134 11.81 9.83 2.90
N ASP A 135 11.73 9.71 1.58
CA ASP A 135 12.16 10.78 0.65
C ASP A 135 11.21 11.98 0.68
N PHE A 136 9.92 11.78 0.93
CA PHE A 136 8.96 12.89 1.02
C PHE A 136 9.30 13.85 2.15
N ALA A 137 9.69 13.32 3.32
CA ALA A 137 10.07 14.15 4.47
C ALA A 137 11.33 14.98 4.17
N ALA A 138 12.32 14.37 3.51
CA ALA A 138 13.58 15.04 3.15
C ALA A 138 13.40 16.08 2.03
N GLU A 139 12.57 15.80 1.04
CA GLU A 139 12.39 16.66 -0.13
C GLU A 139 11.43 17.81 0.10
N LYS A 140 10.39 17.62 0.93
CA LYS A 140 9.55 18.71 1.41
C LYS A 140 10.37 19.76 2.17
N ALA A 141 11.40 19.35 2.90
CA ALA A 141 12.34 20.27 3.55
C ALA A 141 13.23 21.03 2.56
N ARG A 142 13.40 20.52 1.33
CA ARG A 142 14.23 21.10 0.26
C ARG A 142 13.43 21.86 -0.80
N GLY A 143 12.10 21.86 -0.73
CA GLY A 143 11.23 22.52 -1.71
C GLY A 143 11.16 21.82 -3.08
N GLY A 144 11.50 20.52 -3.13
CA GLY A 144 11.44 19.72 -4.36
C GLY A 144 10.02 19.31 -4.76
N LEU A 145 9.85 18.90 -6.02
CA LEU A 145 8.57 18.44 -6.57
C LEU A 145 8.11 17.13 -5.90
N LEU A 146 6.81 17.05 -5.62
CA LEU A 146 6.13 16.02 -4.81
C LEU A 146 6.04 14.64 -5.49
N TYR A 147 7.17 13.97 -5.77
CA TYR A 147 7.14 12.64 -6.42
C TYR A 147 6.90 11.47 -5.44
N GLY A 148 7.19 11.66 -4.15
CA GLY A 148 6.95 10.64 -3.10
C GLY A 148 5.50 10.12 -3.07
N PRO A 149 4.49 10.99 -2.86
CA PRO A 149 3.08 10.62 -2.92
C PRO A 149 2.70 9.77 -4.12
N ARG A 150 3.19 10.17 -5.30
CA ARG A 150 2.90 9.48 -6.55
C ARG A 150 3.51 8.08 -6.59
N ALA A 151 4.76 7.91 -6.15
CA ALA A 151 5.40 6.61 -6.09
C ALA A 151 4.67 5.66 -5.12
N GLN A 152 4.14 6.17 -4.00
CA GLN A 152 3.30 5.37 -3.07
C GLN A 152 2.01 4.90 -3.74
N ILE A 153 1.30 5.81 -4.42
CA ILE A 153 0.06 5.49 -5.15
C ILE A 153 0.33 4.41 -6.20
N ILE A 154 1.39 4.58 -6.99
CA ILE A 154 1.77 3.62 -8.04
C ILE A 154 2.11 2.26 -7.44
N ALA A 155 2.92 2.22 -6.38
CA ALA A 155 3.28 0.97 -5.72
C ALA A 155 2.04 0.26 -5.14
N ALA A 156 1.15 0.99 -4.48
CA ALA A 156 -0.10 0.44 -3.95
C ALA A 156 -1.04 -0.08 -5.06
N ASN A 157 -1.14 0.64 -6.18
CA ASN A 157 -1.92 0.19 -7.34
C ASN A 157 -1.30 -1.06 -8.00
N ALA A 158 0.03 -1.12 -8.13
CA ALA A 158 0.71 -2.31 -8.64
C ALA A 158 0.50 -3.53 -7.74
N LEU A 159 0.58 -3.35 -6.42
CA LEU A 159 0.25 -4.38 -5.43
C LEU A 159 -1.22 -4.82 -5.55
N THR A 160 -2.13 -3.88 -5.78
CA THR A 160 -3.55 -4.17 -6.02
C THR A 160 -3.71 -5.04 -7.26
N SER A 161 -3.12 -4.66 -8.40
CA SER A 161 -3.19 -5.45 -9.64
C SER A 161 -2.57 -6.85 -9.46
N LEU A 162 -1.44 -6.96 -8.76
CA LEU A 162 -0.76 -8.24 -8.54
C LEU A 162 -1.48 -9.15 -7.53
N ALA A 163 -2.27 -8.60 -6.62
CA ALA A 163 -3.08 -9.38 -5.68
C ALA A 163 -4.50 -9.65 -6.19
N ARG A 164 -4.97 -8.90 -7.19
CA ARG A 164 -6.33 -9.03 -7.74
C ARG A 164 -6.52 -10.42 -8.31
N ASP A 165 -7.52 -11.16 -7.82
CA ASP A 165 -7.84 -12.52 -8.28
C ASP A 165 -6.72 -13.57 -8.09
N SER A 166 -5.62 -13.23 -7.39
CA SER A 166 -4.52 -14.15 -7.06
C SER A 166 -4.35 -14.28 -5.55
N SER A 167 -4.82 -15.41 -5.00
CA SER A 167 -4.61 -15.74 -3.58
C SER A 167 -3.13 -15.86 -3.23
N SER A 168 -2.30 -16.35 -4.17
CA SER A 168 -0.84 -16.38 -4.08
C SER A 168 -0.27 -14.97 -3.95
N GLY A 169 -0.71 -14.03 -4.81
CA GLY A 169 -0.31 -12.63 -4.76
C GLY A 169 -0.65 -11.96 -3.43
N ALA A 170 -1.90 -12.13 -2.98
CA ALA A 170 -2.35 -11.58 -1.69
C ALA A 170 -1.55 -12.12 -0.50
N GLN A 171 -1.31 -13.44 -0.44
CA GLN A 171 -0.51 -14.06 0.63
C GLN A 171 0.96 -13.61 0.59
N ARG A 172 1.56 -13.47 -0.59
CA ARG A 172 2.95 -12.98 -0.73
C ARG A 172 3.06 -11.54 -0.25
N ALA A 173 2.10 -10.69 -0.60
CA ALA A 173 2.04 -9.30 -0.17
C ALA A 173 1.85 -9.19 1.36
N GLU A 174 0.98 -10.02 1.94
CA GLU A 174 0.81 -10.11 3.40
C GLU A 174 2.12 -10.50 4.09
N ARG A 175 2.79 -11.57 3.62
CA ARG A 175 4.08 -12.01 4.18
C ARG A 175 5.18 -10.97 4.04
N ALA A 176 5.12 -10.11 3.02
CA ALA A 176 6.04 -8.98 2.84
C ALA A 176 5.76 -7.82 3.82
N GLY A 177 4.68 -7.90 4.61
CA GLY A 177 4.33 -6.90 5.63
C GLY A 177 3.60 -5.68 5.10
N VAL A 178 3.08 -5.73 3.86
CA VAL A 178 2.46 -4.59 3.17
C VAL A 178 1.31 -3.94 3.94
N ILE A 179 0.57 -4.72 4.73
CA ILE A 179 -0.61 -4.24 5.47
C ILE A 179 -0.21 -3.15 6.47
N LYS A 180 0.96 -3.26 7.09
CA LYS A 180 1.46 -2.23 8.01
C LYS A 180 1.66 -0.90 7.29
N ASP A 181 2.28 -0.96 6.12
CA ASP A 181 2.60 0.21 5.31
C ASP A 181 1.31 0.86 4.77
N LEU A 182 0.35 0.06 4.28
CA LEU A 182 -0.95 0.55 3.81
C LEU A 182 -1.80 1.17 4.94
N VAL A 183 -1.82 0.57 6.14
CA VAL A 183 -2.51 1.18 7.29
C VAL A 183 -1.84 2.48 7.72
N HIS A 184 -0.51 2.59 7.59
CA HIS A 184 0.18 3.85 7.82
C HIS A 184 -0.22 4.93 6.79
N MET A 185 -0.35 4.57 5.50
CA MET A 185 -0.89 5.49 4.49
C MET A 185 -2.30 5.97 4.83
N LEU A 186 -3.14 5.13 5.44
CA LEU A 186 -4.47 5.56 5.92
C LEU A 186 -4.40 6.58 7.06
N GLN A 187 -3.27 6.75 7.75
CA GLN A 187 -3.16 7.77 8.81
C GLN A 187 -2.98 9.18 8.24
N GLN A 188 -2.66 9.30 6.95
CA GLN A 188 -2.59 10.58 6.26
C GLN A 188 -3.99 11.18 6.08
N PRO A 189 -4.15 12.51 5.98
CA PRO A 189 -5.45 13.11 5.67
C PRO A 189 -6.03 12.57 4.37
N PRO A 190 -7.37 12.55 4.16
CA PRO A 190 -7.96 12.01 2.95
C PRO A 190 -7.39 12.63 1.67
N CYS A 191 -6.64 11.84 0.92
CA CYS A 191 -5.92 12.16 -0.31
C CYS A 191 -5.86 10.94 -1.26
N GLU A 192 -5.27 11.09 -2.45
CA GLU A 192 -5.19 10.01 -3.44
C GLU A 192 -4.44 8.78 -2.91
N GLU A 193 -3.42 8.99 -2.08
CA GLU A 193 -2.65 7.96 -1.39
C GLU A 193 -3.56 7.11 -0.50
N THR A 194 -4.45 7.74 0.28
CA THR A 194 -5.39 7.02 1.13
C THR A 194 -6.36 6.18 0.31
N VAL A 195 -6.80 6.67 -0.86
CA VAL A 195 -7.67 5.92 -1.78
C VAL A 195 -6.94 4.70 -2.32
N ALA A 196 -5.69 4.85 -2.77
CA ALA A 196 -4.87 3.74 -3.24
C ALA A 196 -4.63 2.70 -2.13
N ALA A 197 -4.39 3.15 -0.89
CA ALA A 197 -4.23 2.27 0.25
C ALA A 197 -5.51 1.47 0.56
N VAL A 198 -6.67 2.12 0.53
CA VAL A 198 -7.96 1.43 0.71
C VAL A 198 -8.19 0.39 -0.41
N LYS A 199 -7.93 0.74 -1.68
CA LYS A 199 -8.05 -0.20 -2.81
C LYS A 199 -7.18 -1.45 -2.59
N ALA A 200 -5.92 -1.26 -2.21
CA ALA A 200 -5.01 -2.36 -1.95
C ALA A 200 -5.49 -3.23 -0.77
N LEU A 201 -5.95 -2.63 0.32
CA LEU A 201 -6.49 -3.37 1.47
C LEU A 201 -7.76 -4.15 1.16
N ILE A 202 -8.62 -3.65 0.26
CA ILE A 202 -9.82 -4.37 -0.22
C ILE A 202 -9.43 -5.59 -1.05
N VAL A 203 -8.30 -5.56 -1.77
CA VAL A 203 -7.85 -6.67 -2.62
C VAL A 203 -7.04 -7.71 -1.86
N LEU A 204 -6.29 -7.33 -0.84
CA LEU A 204 -5.55 -8.24 0.06
C LEU A 204 -6.47 -9.07 0.98
N ARG A 205 -7.71 -9.36 0.54
CA ARG A 205 -8.78 -10.03 1.29
C ARG A 205 -8.26 -11.24 2.05
N GLY A 206 -8.69 -11.36 3.30
CA GLY A 206 -8.41 -12.53 4.11
C GLY A 206 -8.70 -12.28 5.60
N PRO A 207 -9.07 -13.32 6.35
CA PRO A 207 -9.33 -13.18 7.78
C PRO A 207 -8.09 -12.68 8.54
N ASP A 208 -6.89 -13.13 8.14
CA ASP A 208 -5.61 -12.74 8.74
C ASP A 208 -5.24 -11.30 8.38
N ALA A 209 -5.38 -10.92 7.11
CA ALA A 209 -5.16 -9.55 6.66
C ALA A 209 -6.08 -8.56 7.40
N TYR A 210 -7.37 -8.85 7.49
CA TYR A 210 -8.32 -8.03 8.24
C TYR A 210 -8.05 -8.02 9.74
N ALA A 211 -7.64 -9.16 10.32
CA ALA A 211 -7.18 -9.20 11.71
C ALA A 211 -5.98 -8.26 11.93
N LYS A 212 -5.06 -8.21 10.98
CA LYS A 212 -3.91 -7.32 11.03
C LYS A 212 -4.29 -5.85 10.91
N VAL A 213 -5.17 -5.49 9.97
CA VAL A 213 -5.72 -4.13 9.85
C VAL A 213 -6.36 -3.68 11.16
N ARG A 214 -7.11 -4.56 11.84
CA ARG A 214 -7.71 -4.26 13.14
C ARG A 214 -6.67 -4.05 14.24
N GLN A 215 -5.68 -4.94 14.33
CA GLN A 215 -4.60 -4.84 15.31
C GLN A 215 -3.81 -3.54 15.17
N LEU A 216 -3.67 -3.04 13.94
CA LEU A 216 -2.98 -1.79 13.62
C LEU A 216 -3.88 -0.54 13.77
N GLY A 217 -5.12 -0.69 14.23
CA GLY A 217 -6.02 0.44 14.45
C GLY A 217 -6.68 1.00 13.17
N GLY A 218 -6.71 0.23 12.07
CA GLY A 218 -7.26 0.70 10.79
C GLY A 218 -8.76 1.04 10.84
N VAL A 219 -9.56 0.38 11.68
CA VAL A 219 -11.01 0.62 11.76
C VAL A 219 -11.36 2.04 12.26
N PRO A 220 -10.83 2.51 13.41
CA PRO A 220 -11.00 3.92 13.82
C PRO A 220 -10.54 4.92 12.74
N ILE A 221 -9.39 4.67 12.12
CA ILE A 221 -8.82 5.55 11.09
C ILE A 221 -9.75 5.68 9.88
N LEU A 222 -10.33 4.56 9.41
CA LEU A 222 -11.29 4.56 8.30
C LEU A 222 -12.57 5.34 8.63
N LEU A 223 -13.07 5.25 9.85
CA LEU A 223 -14.27 5.99 10.27
C LEU A 223 -14.02 7.49 10.40
N GLU A 224 -12.83 7.88 10.86
CA GLU A 224 -12.39 9.27 10.84
C GLU A 224 -12.29 9.79 9.40
N HIS A 225 -11.71 8.99 8.49
CA HIS A 225 -11.67 9.29 7.06
C HIS A 225 -13.06 9.51 6.46
N ILE A 226 -13.99 8.61 6.72
CA ILE A 226 -15.39 8.74 6.27
C ILE A 226 -15.98 10.04 6.82
N CYS A 227 -15.77 10.35 8.10
CA CYS A 227 -16.25 11.60 8.69
C CYS A 227 -15.66 12.84 8.02
N ASP A 228 -14.37 12.83 7.71
CA ASP A 228 -13.72 13.97 7.07
C ASP A 228 -14.15 14.13 5.61
N LEU A 229 -14.30 13.03 4.87
CA LEU A 229 -14.90 13.06 3.54
C LEU A 229 -16.34 13.59 3.58
N LEU A 230 -17.15 13.19 4.57
CA LEU A 230 -18.51 13.71 4.78
C LEU A 230 -18.54 15.22 5.01
N LYS A 231 -17.57 15.77 5.76
CA LYS A 231 -17.45 17.22 5.97
C LYS A 231 -17.11 17.95 4.67
N ARG A 232 -16.40 17.28 3.75
CA ARG A 232 -15.95 17.81 2.46
C ARG A 232 -16.87 17.49 1.28
N LEU A 233 -17.97 16.75 1.49
CA LEU A 233 -18.90 16.35 0.42
C LEU A 233 -19.51 17.51 -0.39
N GLY A 234 -19.50 18.75 0.14
CA GLY A 234 -19.89 19.93 -0.64
C GLY A 234 -18.96 20.20 -1.84
N SER A 235 -17.76 19.64 -1.86
CA SER A 235 -16.74 19.82 -2.91
C SER A 235 -16.18 18.51 -3.47
N ILE A 236 -16.55 17.35 -2.91
CA ILE A 236 -15.98 16.05 -3.27
C ILE A 236 -17.07 15.13 -3.83
N ASN A 237 -16.73 14.36 -4.86
CA ASN A 237 -17.56 13.30 -5.41
C ASN A 237 -17.94 12.30 -4.30
N ALA A 238 -19.24 12.12 -4.06
CA ALA A 238 -19.74 11.18 -3.06
C ALA A 238 -19.26 9.73 -3.28
N ARG A 239 -18.85 9.37 -4.50
CA ARG A 239 -18.19 8.08 -4.80
C ARG A 239 -16.87 7.88 -4.06
N ALA A 240 -16.19 8.93 -3.61
CA ALA A 240 -14.99 8.82 -2.77
C ALA A 240 -15.26 8.12 -1.43
N LEU A 241 -16.52 8.09 -0.97
CA LEU A 241 -16.92 7.34 0.23
C LEU A 241 -17.04 5.84 0.00
N LEU A 242 -17.20 5.40 -1.25
CA LEU A 242 -17.52 4.00 -1.56
C LEU A 242 -16.43 3.05 -1.08
N LEU A 243 -15.17 3.35 -1.41
CA LEU A 243 -14.04 2.49 -1.07
C LEU A 243 -13.85 2.34 0.46
N PRO A 244 -13.77 3.43 1.25
CA PRO A 244 -13.68 3.31 2.72
C PRO A 244 -14.86 2.54 3.33
N LEU A 245 -16.07 2.73 2.80
CA LEU A 245 -17.27 2.03 3.29
C LEU A 245 -17.24 0.54 2.96
N VAL A 246 -16.81 0.17 1.75
CA VAL A 246 -16.68 -1.24 1.34
C VAL A 246 -15.63 -1.95 2.20
N LEU A 247 -14.49 -1.31 2.46
CA LEU A 247 -13.49 -1.87 3.36
C LEU A 247 -14.03 -2.01 4.79
N LEU A 248 -14.80 -1.03 5.27
CA LEU A 248 -15.41 -1.09 6.59
C LEU A 248 -16.46 -2.22 6.68
N GLU A 249 -17.29 -2.39 5.64
CA GLU A 249 -18.25 -3.49 5.51
C GLU A 249 -17.52 -4.84 5.64
N GLN A 250 -16.48 -5.07 4.83
CA GLN A 250 -15.70 -6.31 4.89
C GLN A 250 -15.05 -6.56 6.26
N LEU A 251 -14.52 -5.52 6.90
CA LEU A 251 -13.96 -5.61 8.25
C LEU A 251 -15.05 -5.95 9.28
N ASN A 252 -16.25 -5.41 9.12
CA ASN A 252 -17.39 -5.60 10.02
C ASN A 252 -17.97 -7.01 9.93
N SER A 253 -18.15 -7.53 8.72
CA SER A 253 -18.68 -8.88 8.48
C SER A 253 -17.73 -9.98 8.98
N SER A 254 -16.43 -9.69 9.08
CA SER A 254 -15.42 -10.70 9.44
C SER A 254 -15.35 -11.09 10.93
N CYS A 255 -15.85 -10.27 11.87
CA CYS A 255 -15.78 -10.58 13.32
C CYS A 255 -16.67 -9.67 14.18
N ASP A 256 -17.38 -10.26 15.16
CA ASP A 256 -18.21 -9.52 16.14
C ASP A 256 -17.43 -8.47 16.93
N ARG A 257 -16.12 -8.67 17.15
CA ARG A 257 -15.28 -7.68 17.83
C ARG A 257 -15.17 -6.37 17.04
N THR A 258 -15.12 -6.46 15.71
CA THR A 258 -15.14 -5.29 14.84
C THR A 258 -16.48 -4.58 14.94
N ARG A 259 -17.58 -5.34 14.89
CA ARG A 259 -18.94 -4.79 15.02
C ARG A 259 -19.12 -4.03 16.32
N ALA A 260 -18.71 -4.64 17.44
CA ALA A 260 -18.73 -3.98 18.75
C ALA A 260 -17.87 -2.70 18.77
N LEU A 261 -16.69 -2.72 18.13
CA LEU A 261 -15.83 -1.54 18.01
C LEU A 261 -16.50 -0.42 17.20
N VAL A 262 -17.04 -0.75 16.02
CA VAL A 262 -17.74 0.20 15.13
C VAL A 262 -18.95 0.82 15.84
N LYS A 263 -19.73 0.04 16.58
CA LYS A 263 -20.81 0.56 17.43
C LYS A 263 -20.28 1.56 18.46
N ARG A 264 -19.24 1.17 19.22
CA ARG A 264 -18.68 1.95 20.32
C ARG A 264 -18.15 3.32 19.88
N ILE A 265 -17.59 3.41 18.68
CA ILE A 265 -17.04 4.66 18.12
C ILE A 265 -18.04 5.45 17.28
N GLY A 266 -19.33 5.09 17.33
CA GLY A 266 -20.40 5.85 16.69
C GLY A 266 -20.58 5.58 15.19
N GLY A 267 -20.15 4.41 14.70
CA GLY A 267 -20.26 4.03 13.30
C GLY A 267 -21.69 4.09 12.76
N ALA A 268 -22.70 3.72 13.56
CA ALA A 268 -24.10 3.80 13.17
C ALA A 268 -24.54 5.25 12.87
N GLN A 269 -24.17 6.20 13.73
CA GLN A 269 -24.47 7.62 13.53
C GLN A 269 -23.75 8.16 12.29
N ILE A 270 -22.55 7.67 12.00
CA ILE A 270 -21.81 8.03 10.79
C ILE A 270 -22.56 7.52 9.55
N MET A 271 -22.99 6.26 9.51
CA MET A 271 -23.75 5.71 8.39
C MET A 271 -25.09 6.43 8.18
N LEU A 272 -25.80 6.77 9.25
CA LEU A 272 -27.02 7.58 9.16
C LEU A 272 -26.74 8.98 8.58
N LYS A 273 -25.61 9.60 8.95
CA LYS A 273 -25.18 10.87 8.34
C LYS A 273 -24.81 10.71 6.86
N VAL A 274 -24.19 9.59 6.47
CA VAL A 274 -23.95 9.27 5.05
C VAL A 274 -25.28 9.24 4.30
N LEU A 275 -26.26 8.47 4.78
CA LEU A 275 -27.56 8.33 4.13
C LEU A 275 -28.36 9.64 4.08
N ALA A 276 -28.33 10.44 5.15
CA ALA A 276 -29.02 11.72 5.22
C ALA A 276 -28.51 12.75 4.18
N ARG A 277 -27.32 12.53 3.60
CA ARG A 277 -26.77 13.39 2.53
C ARG A 277 -27.30 13.04 1.14
N GLY A 278 -28.14 12.01 1.00
CA GLY A 278 -28.63 11.54 -0.30
C GLY A 278 -27.50 11.08 -1.23
N PRO A 279 -26.62 10.16 -0.80
CA PRO A 279 -25.49 9.72 -1.61
C PRO A 279 -25.96 8.86 -2.80
N PRO A 280 -25.10 8.58 -3.78
CA PRO A 280 -25.39 7.63 -4.85
C PRO A 280 -25.86 6.27 -4.31
N GLU A 281 -26.68 5.56 -5.09
CA GLU A 281 -27.32 4.30 -4.69
C GLU A 281 -26.32 3.25 -4.18
N GLU A 282 -25.16 3.14 -4.82
CA GLU A 282 -24.08 2.22 -4.42
C GLU A 282 -23.59 2.50 -3.00
N VAL A 283 -23.33 3.78 -2.69
CA VAL A 283 -22.87 4.23 -1.37
C VAL A 283 -23.98 4.05 -0.33
N ALA A 284 -25.22 4.36 -0.70
CA ALA A 284 -26.38 4.16 0.17
C ALA A 284 -26.56 2.67 0.52
N GLY A 285 -26.45 1.78 -0.47
CA GLY A 285 -26.57 0.34 -0.30
C GLY A 285 -25.52 -0.23 0.66
N VAL A 286 -24.25 0.17 0.52
CA VAL A 286 -23.18 -0.24 1.45
C VAL A 286 -23.45 0.27 2.87
N ALA A 287 -23.80 1.56 3.02
CA ALA A 287 -24.08 2.13 4.33
C ALA A 287 -25.29 1.46 5.02
N GLN A 288 -26.32 1.09 4.26
CA GLN A 288 -27.47 0.34 4.77
C GLN A 288 -27.10 -1.07 5.23
N ARG A 289 -26.28 -1.81 4.48
CA ARG A 289 -25.82 -3.15 4.89
C ARG A 289 -25.01 -3.10 6.17
N ILE A 290 -24.09 -2.13 6.30
CA ILE A 290 -23.36 -1.91 7.56
C ILE A 290 -24.34 -1.64 8.71
N LEU A 291 -25.36 -0.79 8.52
CA LEU A 291 -26.36 -0.54 9.56
C LEU A 291 -27.17 -1.78 9.94
N GLN A 292 -27.57 -2.59 8.96
CA GLN A 292 -28.28 -3.85 9.20
C GLN A 292 -27.42 -4.81 10.03
N GLU A 293 -26.15 -4.99 9.68
CA GLU A 293 -25.21 -5.82 10.44
C GLU A 293 -25.01 -5.30 11.86
N LEU A 294 -24.92 -3.97 12.05
CA LEU A 294 -24.82 -3.38 13.38
C LEU A 294 -26.12 -3.62 14.19
N SER A 295 -27.29 -3.66 13.57
CA SER A 295 -28.57 -3.88 14.28
C SER A 295 -28.82 -5.33 14.70
N ALA A 296 -28.28 -6.31 13.96
CA ALA A 296 -28.58 -7.74 14.16
C ALA A 296 -28.12 -8.32 15.51
N ASP A 297 -27.20 -7.66 16.21
CA ASP A 297 -26.58 -8.16 17.45
C ASP A 297 -27.46 -8.01 18.70
N GLU A 298 -28.52 -7.19 18.67
CA GLU A 298 -29.35 -6.93 19.86
C GLU A 298 -30.43 -7.98 20.10
N SER A 299 -30.72 -8.81 19.09
CA SER A 299 -31.81 -9.78 19.11
C SER A 299 -31.36 -11.23 19.30
N SER A 300 -30.07 -11.49 19.49
CA SER A 300 -29.63 -12.82 19.95
C SER A 300 -29.69 -12.83 21.48
N PRO A 301 -30.75 -13.41 22.10
CA PRO A 301 -30.72 -13.65 23.53
C PRO A 301 -29.53 -14.58 23.73
N ARG A 302 -28.43 -14.04 24.25
CA ARG A 302 -27.38 -14.85 24.83
C ARG A 302 -28.12 -15.80 25.74
N HIS A 303 -28.16 -17.07 25.35
CA HIS A 303 -28.62 -18.13 26.22
C HIS A 303 -27.82 -17.93 27.49
N ALA A 304 -28.48 -17.37 28.49
CA ALA A 304 -28.12 -17.51 29.87
C ALA A 304 -28.27 -19.00 30.13
N HIS A 305 -27.30 -19.79 29.68
CA HIS A 305 -26.94 -21.00 30.37
C HIS A 305 -26.47 -20.51 31.74
N ALA A 306 -27.45 -20.38 32.62
CA ALA A 306 -27.23 -20.48 34.04
C ALA A 306 -26.27 -21.66 34.25
N PRO A 307 -25.16 -21.48 34.97
CA PRO A 307 -24.30 -22.59 35.32
C PRO A 307 -25.17 -23.60 36.06
N ASN A 308 -25.41 -24.76 35.43
CA ASN A 308 -26.09 -25.86 36.07
C ASN A 308 -25.18 -26.29 37.22
N MET A 309 -25.50 -25.85 38.42
CA MET A 309 -24.93 -26.33 39.67
C MET A 309 -25.35 -27.78 39.85
N GLN A 310 -24.62 -28.70 39.22
CA GLN A 310 -24.65 -30.12 39.58
C GLN A 310 -23.33 -30.45 40.27
N THR A 311 -23.40 -30.31 41.60
CA THR A 311 -22.84 -31.21 42.62
C THR A 311 -21.56 -31.97 42.27
N ALA A 312 -20.49 -31.57 42.96
CA ALA A 312 -19.28 -32.33 43.18
C ALA A 312 -19.56 -33.76 43.67
N THR A 313 -18.78 -34.70 43.15
CA THR A 313 -18.35 -35.90 43.89
C THR A 313 -16.81 -35.91 43.86
N PRO A 314 -16.13 -36.09 45.00
CA PRO A 314 -14.71 -36.41 45.02
C PRO A 314 -14.57 -37.92 44.99
N ASP A 315 -13.78 -38.46 44.07
CA ASP A 315 -13.11 -39.73 44.32
C ASP A 315 -11.69 -39.67 43.76
N GLU A 316 -10.79 -40.02 44.67
CA GLU A 316 -9.36 -40.15 44.54
C GLU A 316 -8.98 -41.43 43.76
N ASP A 317 -7.67 -41.62 43.61
CA ASP A 317 -6.96 -42.84 43.20
C ASP A 317 -6.90 -43.15 41.70
N MET A 318 -5.78 -43.56 41.11
CA MET A 318 -4.37 -43.66 41.49
C MET A 318 -3.62 -44.17 40.23
N CYS A 319 -2.30 -44.00 40.25
CA CYS A 319 -1.31 -44.81 39.51
C CYS A 319 -1.17 -44.64 37.99
N GLY A 320 0.00 -44.14 37.59
CA GLY A 320 0.49 -44.29 36.21
C GLY A 320 1.84 -43.66 35.88
N ALA A 321 2.79 -43.63 36.81
CA ALA A 321 4.18 -43.34 36.46
C ALA A 321 4.84 -44.57 35.82
N THR A 322 5.53 -44.41 34.70
CA THR A 322 6.90 -44.96 34.54
C THR A 322 7.72 -44.14 33.53
N PRO A 323 9.04 -44.00 33.77
CA PRO A 323 9.99 -43.24 32.96
C PRO A 323 10.82 -44.16 32.04
N VAL A 324 11.73 -43.57 31.24
CA VAL A 324 13.10 -44.03 30.83
C VAL A 324 13.42 -43.44 29.44
N ARG A 325 14.33 -42.45 29.30
CA ARG A 325 15.81 -42.47 29.24
C ARG A 325 16.36 -42.76 27.83
N GLY A 326 17.15 -41.81 27.29
CA GLY A 326 18.02 -42.03 26.12
C GLY A 326 18.50 -40.72 25.48
N ALA A 327 19.76 -40.33 25.77
CA ALA A 327 20.39 -39.05 25.43
C ALA A 327 21.15 -39.08 24.06
N PRO A 328 22.27 -38.35 23.84
CA PRO A 328 22.33 -37.03 23.19
C PRO A 328 23.29 -36.98 21.97
N THR A 329 23.21 -35.95 21.12
CA THR A 329 24.31 -35.56 20.21
C THR A 329 24.25 -34.05 19.91
N ARG A 330 25.15 -33.26 20.53
CA ARG A 330 26.42 -32.75 19.97
C ARG A 330 26.28 -31.46 19.16
N HIS A 331 26.61 -30.34 19.82
CA HIS A 331 27.19 -29.15 19.19
C HIS A 331 28.57 -29.45 18.59
N PRO A 332 29.00 -28.65 17.62
CA PRO A 332 30.39 -28.20 17.63
C PRO A 332 30.49 -26.67 17.68
N PHE A 333 31.27 -26.24 18.66
CA PHE A 333 32.07 -25.02 18.63
C PHE A 333 33.03 -25.02 17.45
N TYR A 334 33.18 -23.88 16.78
CA TYR A 334 34.44 -23.30 16.29
C TYR A 334 34.21 -21.77 16.18
N ARG A 335 35.15 -20.86 16.35
CA ARG A 335 36.38 -20.71 17.12
C ARG A 335 36.74 -19.22 16.90
N ARG A 336 37.02 -18.49 17.98
CA ARG A 336 37.70 -17.18 17.94
C ARG A 336 38.98 -17.27 17.13
N ASN A 337 39.25 -16.24 16.33
CA ASN A 337 40.61 -15.78 16.06
C ASN A 337 40.62 -14.27 16.31
N ASP A 338 41.26 -13.88 17.41
CA ASP A 338 41.92 -12.60 17.57
C ASP A 338 43.38 -12.78 17.08
N ASP A 339 43.95 -11.72 16.51
CA ASP A 339 45.38 -11.29 16.52
C ASP A 339 45.66 -10.48 15.24
N VAL A 340 45.77 -9.14 15.30
CA VAL A 340 46.91 -8.30 15.74
C VAL A 340 47.99 -8.15 14.66
N GLN A 341 48.18 -6.92 14.16
CA GLN A 341 49.45 -6.15 14.01
C GLN A 341 49.16 -4.87 13.19
N HIS A 342 49.20 -3.68 13.79
CA HIS A 342 50.36 -2.77 13.98
C HIS A 342 51.00 -2.21 12.70
N GLN A 343 50.81 -0.90 12.48
CA GLN A 343 51.83 0.14 12.16
C GLN A 343 51.07 1.45 11.92
N SER A 344 51.07 2.46 12.81
CA SER A 344 52.16 3.35 13.25
C SER A 344 52.79 4.15 12.11
N GLN A 345 52.46 5.46 12.08
CA GLN A 345 53.31 6.64 11.82
C GLN A 345 52.45 7.75 11.16
N SER A 346 52.64 9.05 11.36
CA SER A 346 53.25 9.91 12.36
C SER A 346 53.17 11.34 11.79
N ALA A 347 52.99 12.36 12.64
CA ALA A 347 53.22 13.79 12.38
C ALA A 347 52.30 14.45 11.33
N GLY A 348 51.78 15.66 11.48
CA GLY A 348 52.06 16.78 12.37
C GLY A 348 51.72 18.08 11.59
N VAL A 349 51.62 19.20 12.30
CA VAL A 349 51.56 20.59 11.78
C VAL A 349 50.16 21.22 11.55
N HIS A 350 49.72 21.99 12.54
CA HIS A 350 48.93 23.24 12.41
C HIS A 350 49.87 24.43 12.09
N PRO A 351 49.43 25.67 11.79
CA PRO A 351 48.09 26.21 11.56
C PRO A 351 47.98 27.09 10.28
N GLY A 352 46.79 27.56 9.92
CA GLY A 352 46.61 28.56 8.87
C GLY A 352 45.24 29.23 8.92
N ALA A 353 45.19 30.39 9.58
CA ALA A 353 44.05 31.28 9.61
C ALA A 353 43.81 31.94 8.24
N ALA A 354 42.57 31.93 7.76
CA ALA A 354 42.12 32.80 6.68
C ALA A 354 40.66 33.22 6.92
N THR A 355 40.56 34.42 7.49
CA THR A 355 39.53 35.45 7.30
C THR A 355 38.40 35.16 6.30
N ALA A 356 37.17 35.13 6.81
CA ALA A 356 35.94 35.25 6.03
C ALA A 356 35.59 36.73 5.78
N PRO A 357 35.19 37.14 4.56
CA PRO A 357 34.57 38.43 4.36
C PRO A 357 33.08 38.39 4.69
N VAL A 358 32.70 39.21 5.67
CA VAL A 358 31.33 39.59 6.01
C VAL A 358 30.81 40.51 4.89
N LEU A 359 29.81 40.06 4.14
CA LEU A 359 28.99 40.92 3.29
C LEU A 359 27.68 41.23 4.01
N HIS A 360 27.63 42.43 4.59
CA HIS A 360 26.41 43.10 5.01
C HIS A 360 25.60 43.51 3.76
N MET A 361 24.33 43.10 3.70
CA MET A 361 23.31 43.73 2.86
C MET A 361 22.07 43.99 3.72
N PRO A 362 21.47 45.19 3.68
CA PRO A 362 20.36 45.56 4.53
C PRO A 362 19.03 45.14 3.91
N MET A 363 18.19 44.42 4.65
CA MET A 363 16.79 44.19 4.31
C MET A 363 15.93 45.06 5.22
N ALA A 364 15.51 46.20 4.69
CA ALA A 364 14.34 46.92 5.17
C ALA A 364 13.16 46.52 4.29
N PHE A 365 12.10 45.93 4.84
CA PHE A 365 10.71 46.11 4.39
C PHE A 365 9.75 45.52 5.43
N LEU A 366 8.87 46.38 5.95
CA LEU A 366 7.71 46.07 6.79
C LEU A 366 6.49 45.66 5.91
N PRO A 367 5.40 45.13 6.49
CA PRO A 367 4.57 44.10 5.88
C PRO A 367 3.37 44.67 5.12
N MET A 368 2.85 43.91 4.15
CA MET A 368 1.54 44.17 3.57
C MET A 368 0.74 42.87 3.48
N MET A 369 -0.34 42.83 4.26
CA MET A 369 -1.36 41.80 4.19
C MET A 369 -2.04 41.82 2.82
N ALA A 370 -2.19 40.65 2.20
CA ALA A 370 -3.20 40.42 1.18
C ALA A 370 -3.79 39.02 1.36
N ARG A 371 -5.01 38.97 1.91
CA ARG A 371 -5.92 37.84 1.80
C ARG A 371 -6.29 37.69 0.32
N ALA A 372 -5.89 36.59 -0.31
CA ALA A 372 -6.47 36.17 -1.58
C ALA A 372 -7.45 35.03 -1.30
N SER A 373 -8.74 35.36 -1.38
CA SER A 373 -9.84 34.41 -1.45
C SER A 373 -9.75 33.67 -2.78
N CYS A 374 -9.57 32.35 -2.75
CA CYS A 374 -9.72 31.53 -3.94
C CYS A 374 -11.22 31.33 -4.21
N HIS A 375 -11.77 32.10 -5.14
CA HIS A 375 -12.93 31.69 -5.93
C HIS A 375 -12.44 30.75 -7.03
N CYS A 376 -13.03 29.56 -7.13
CA CYS A 376 -13.02 28.75 -8.34
C CYS A 376 -14.46 28.56 -8.80
N PRO A 377 -14.73 28.69 -10.11
CA PRO A 377 -16.06 28.53 -10.71
C PRO A 377 -16.58 27.09 -10.64
#